data_AF-A0A7A6NBD8-F1
#
_entry.id   AF-A0A7A6NBD8-F1
#
_cell.length_a   1.000
_cell.length_b   1.000
_cell.length_c   1.000
_cell.angle_alpha   90.00
_cell.angle_beta   90.00
_cell.angle_gamma   90.00
#
_symmetry.space_group_name_H-M   'P 1'
#
loop_
_entity.id
_entity.type
_entity.pdbx_description
1 polymer ?
#
loop_
_entity_poly.entity_id
_entity_poly.type
_entity_poly.pdbx_seq_one_letter_code
_entity_poly.pdbx_strand_id
1 'polypeptide(L)'
;MPEQYRYTLPVKAGEQRLLGELTGAACATLVAEIAERHAGPVVLIAPDMQNALRLHDEISQFTDQMVMNLADWETLPYDSFSPHQDIISSRLSTLYQLPSMQRGVLIVPVNTLMQRVCPHSFLHGHALVMKKGQRLSRDALRTQLDSAGYRHVDQVMEHGEYATRGALLDLFPMGSELPYRLDFFDDEIDSLRVFDVDSQRTLEEVEAINLLPAHEFPTDKAAIELFRSQWRDTFEVKRDPEHIYQQVSKGTLPAGIEYWQPL
;
A
#
# COMPACT_ATOMS: atom_id res chain seq x y z
N MET A 1 -9.58 -45.38 -6.04
CA MET A 1 -8.53 -44.37 -6.20
C MET A 1 -8.08 -44.00 -4.80
N PRO A 2 -6.85 -44.31 -4.38
CA PRO A 2 -6.45 -44.03 -3.01
C PRO A 2 -6.32 -42.51 -2.85
N GLU A 3 -6.84 -41.97 -1.75
CA GLU A 3 -6.86 -40.54 -1.44
C GLU A 3 -5.44 -39.95 -1.57
N GLN A 4 -5.26 -39.06 -2.55
CA GLN A 4 -3.95 -38.57 -3.00
C GLN A 4 -3.26 -37.64 -1.97
N TYR A 5 -3.93 -37.29 -0.87
CA TYR A 5 -3.46 -36.35 0.14
C TYR A 5 -3.74 -36.85 1.57
N ARG A 6 -2.87 -36.49 2.52
CA ARG A 6 -2.90 -37.00 3.91
C ARG A 6 -3.96 -36.36 4.82
N TYR A 7 -4.62 -35.30 4.36
CA TYR A 7 -5.62 -34.54 5.12
C TYR A 7 -6.58 -33.81 4.18
N THR A 8 -7.75 -33.42 4.68
CA THR A 8 -8.74 -32.60 3.96
C THR A 8 -8.68 -31.14 4.42
N LEU A 9 -8.90 -30.21 3.50
CA LEU A 9 -8.99 -28.78 3.83
C LEU A 9 -10.35 -28.45 4.45
N PRO A 10 -10.39 -27.69 5.57
CA PRO A 10 -11.64 -27.20 6.14
C PRO A 10 -12.28 -26.16 5.21
N VAL A 11 -13.61 -26.12 5.15
CA VAL A 11 -14.35 -25.18 4.27
C VAL A 11 -15.47 -24.43 4.97
N LYS A 12 -15.91 -24.91 6.14
CA LYS A 12 -16.99 -24.26 6.90
C LYS A 12 -16.43 -23.20 7.83
N ALA A 13 -17.20 -22.13 8.03
CA ALA A 13 -16.86 -21.10 9.00
C ALA A 13 -16.66 -21.70 10.39
N GLY A 14 -15.52 -21.39 11.02
CA GLY A 14 -15.14 -21.88 12.34
C GLY A 14 -14.59 -23.30 12.38
N GLU A 15 -14.55 -24.04 11.27
CA GLU A 15 -13.97 -25.39 11.23
C GLU A 15 -12.45 -25.34 11.44
N GLN A 16 -11.96 -26.15 12.38
CA GLN A 16 -10.54 -26.20 12.73
C GLN A 16 -9.89 -27.48 12.24
N ARG A 17 -8.62 -27.39 11.83
CA ARG A 17 -7.77 -28.54 11.51
C ARG A 17 -6.43 -28.36 12.21
N LEU A 18 -6.01 -29.37 12.98
CA LEU A 18 -4.71 -29.38 13.63
C LEU A 18 -3.80 -30.34 12.88
N LEU A 19 -2.68 -29.82 12.37
CA LEU A 19 -1.66 -30.58 11.68
C LEU A 19 -0.43 -30.62 12.60
N GLY A 20 -0.12 -31.81 13.11
CA GLY A 20 0.92 -32.03 14.11
C GLY A 20 2.22 -32.56 13.51
N GLU A 21 3.22 -32.78 14.37
CA GLU A 21 4.53 -33.34 14.02
C GLU A 21 5.31 -32.52 12.98
N LEU A 22 5.09 -31.20 12.96
CA LEU A 22 5.79 -30.27 12.08
C LEU A 22 7.04 -29.71 12.79
N THR A 23 8.18 -29.75 12.10
CA THR A 23 9.45 -29.22 12.60
C THR A 23 10.24 -28.53 11.49
N GLY A 24 10.93 -27.44 11.81
CA GLY A 24 11.71 -26.64 10.86
C GLY A 24 10.88 -26.17 9.65
N ALA A 25 11.42 -26.38 8.45
CA ALA A 25 10.81 -25.97 7.19
C ALA A 25 9.56 -26.78 6.78
N ALA A 26 9.14 -27.78 7.57
CA ALA A 26 7.94 -28.57 7.27
C ALA A 26 6.66 -27.71 7.21
N CYS A 27 6.61 -26.59 7.95
CA CYS A 27 5.48 -25.66 7.86
C CYS A 27 5.39 -25.01 6.47
N ALA A 28 6.53 -24.62 5.89
CA ALA A 28 6.55 -23.94 4.60
C ALA A 28 6.11 -24.87 3.46
N THR A 29 6.61 -26.12 3.44
CA THR A 29 6.18 -27.12 2.45
C THR A 29 4.69 -27.45 2.57
N LEU A 30 4.18 -27.50 3.81
CA LEU A 30 2.77 -27.75 4.06
C LEU A 30 1.90 -26.58 3.59
N VAL A 31 2.28 -25.32 3.88
CA VAL A 31 1.54 -24.14 3.43
C VAL A 31 1.55 -24.04 1.90
N ALA A 32 2.68 -24.32 1.25
CA ALA A 32 2.76 -24.42 -0.21
C ALA A 32 1.74 -25.42 -0.75
N GLU A 33 1.68 -26.63 -0.18
CA GLU A 33 0.68 -27.64 -0.58
C GLU A 33 -0.77 -27.15 -0.34
N ILE A 34 -1.04 -26.49 0.78
CA ILE A 34 -2.37 -25.90 1.07
C ILE A 34 -2.75 -24.90 -0.03
N ALA A 35 -1.84 -24.00 -0.39
CA ALA A 35 -2.07 -22.98 -1.41
C ALA A 35 -2.32 -23.58 -2.80
N GLU A 36 -1.61 -24.66 -3.15
CA GLU A 36 -1.80 -25.38 -4.41
C GLU A 36 -3.13 -26.14 -4.49
N ARG A 37 -3.57 -26.71 -3.37
CA ARG A 37 -4.80 -27.49 -3.29
C ARG A 37 -6.05 -26.63 -3.11
N HIS A 38 -5.93 -25.47 -2.48
CA HIS A 38 -7.05 -24.59 -2.23
C HIS A 38 -7.36 -23.71 -3.45
N ALA A 39 -8.61 -23.72 -3.91
CA ALA A 39 -9.09 -22.85 -4.98
C ALA A 39 -9.52 -21.48 -4.42
N GLY A 40 -8.58 -20.76 -3.81
CA GLY A 40 -8.80 -19.47 -3.16
C GLY A 40 -7.52 -18.89 -2.58
N PRO A 41 -7.54 -17.64 -2.08
CA PRO A 41 -6.42 -17.06 -1.36
C PRO A 41 -6.23 -17.74 -0.01
N VAL A 42 -4.96 -17.94 0.39
CA VAL A 42 -4.59 -18.43 1.71
C VAL A 42 -4.01 -17.28 2.52
N VAL A 43 -4.56 -17.03 3.70
CA VAL A 43 -4.00 -16.04 4.64
C VAL A 43 -3.26 -16.80 5.74
N LEU A 44 -1.94 -16.66 5.78
CA LEU A 44 -1.09 -17.24 6.81
C LEU A 44 -0.84 -16.22 7.91
N ILE A 45 -1.38 -16.48 9.10
CA ILE A 45 -1.19 -15.59 10.25
C ILE A 45 0.06 -16.06 11.02
N ALA A 46 1.09 -15.23 11.02
CA ALA A 46 2.33 -15.50 11.75
C ALA A 46 2.26 -14.94 13.19
N PRO A 47 2.94 -15.56 14.16
CA PRO A 47 2.92 -15.11 15.56
C PRO A 47 3.64 -13.76 15.76
N ASP A 48 4.58 -13.41 14.89
CA ASP A 48 5.37 -12.18 14.93
C ASP A 48 5.99 -11.89 13.55
N MET A 49 6.56 -10.70 13.41
CA MET A 49 7.17 -10.23 12.14
C MET A 49 8.40 -11.06 11.72
N GLN A 50 9.19 -11.53 12.68
CA GLN A 50 10.39 -12.33 12.37
C GLN A 50 9.99 -13.66 11.71
N ASN A 51 8.96 -14.31 12.23
CA ASN A 51 8.41 -15.52 11.64
C ASN A 51 7.75 -15.24 10.30
N ALA A 52 7.07 -14.11 10.12
CA ALA A 52 6.46 -13.75 8.84
C ALA A 52 7.50 -13.63 7.72
N LEU A 53 8.60 -12.89 7.95
CA LEU A 53 9.69 -12.74 6.99
C LEU A 53 10.37 -14.08 6.68
N ARG A 54 10.66 -14.88 7.70
CA ARG A 54 11.23 -16.23 7.49
C ARG A 54 10.30 -17.11 6.66
N LEU A 55 8.99 -17.11 6.97
CA LEU A 55 8.01 -17.92 6.27
C LEU A 55 7.81 -17.46 4.82
N HIS A 56 7.89 -16.17 4.56
CA HIS A 56 7.85 -15.64 3.19
C HIS A 56 8.92 -16.28 2.31
N ASP A 57 10.17 -16.25 2.76
CA ASP A 57 11.30 -16.78 1.99
C ASP A 57 11.22 -18.31 1.86
N GLU A 58 10.89 -19.01 2.95
CA GLU A 58 10.76 -20.47 2.93
C GLU A 58 9.60 -20.95 2.04
N ILE A 59 8.42 -20.32 2.11
CA ILE A 59 7.25 -20.73 1.32
C ILE A 59 7.52 -20.48 -0.17
N SER A 60 8.12 -19.35 -0.51
CA SER A 60 8.48 -19.00 -1.89
C SER A 60 9.44 -20.01 -2.53
N GLN A 61 10.22 -20.75 -1.73
CA GLN A 61 11.08 -21.81 -2.23
C GLN A 61 10.31 -23.07 -2.67
N PHE A 62 9.11 -23.30 -2.13
CA PHE A 62 8.34 -24.53 -2.32
C PHE A 62 7.09 -24.39 -3.17
N THR A 63 6.79 -23.20 -3.69
CA THR A 63 5.66 -22.97 -4.60
C THR A 63 5.96 -21.90 -5.63
N ASP A 64 5.42 -22.06 -6.83
CA ASP A 64 5.44 -21.03 -7.88
C ASP A 64 4.25 -20.05 -7.74
N GLN A 65 3.39 -20.25 -6.73
CA GLN A 65 2.31 -19.31 -6.44
C GLN A 65 2.85 -18.00 -5.88
N MET A 66 2.08 -16.93 -6.08
CA MET A 66 2.38 -15.62 -5.49
C MET A 66 2.35 -15.69 -3.95
N VAL A 67 3.44 -15.27 -3.33
CA VAL A 67 3.59 -15.12 -1.87
C VAL A 67 3.81 -13.64 -1.59
N MET A 68 3.01 -13.05 -0.71
CA MET A 68 3.08 -11.64 -0.34
C MET A 68 3.04 -11.47 1.17
N ASN A 69 3.63 -10.39 1.67
CA ASN A 69 3.48 -9.94 3.04
C ASN A 69 2.60 -8.70 3.09
N LEU A 70 1.69 -8.60 4.06
CA LEU A 70 1.14 -7.31 4.45
C LEU A 70 2.17 -6.64 5.37
N ALA A 71 2.89 -5.64 4.86
CA ALA A 71 3.91 -4.95 5.62
C ALA A 71 3.33 -4.28 6.88
N ASP A 72 4.00 -4.44 8.01
CA ASP A 72 3.70 -3.71 9.24
C ASP A 72 4.18 -2.26 9.12
N TRP A 73 3.62 -1.34 9.90
CA TRP A 73 4.12 0.04 9.92
C TRP A 73 5.55 0.17 10.45
N GLU A 74 6.04 -0.84 11.18
CA GLU A 74 7.36 -0.84 11.83
C GLU A 74 7.57 0.34 12.80
N THR A 75 6.47 0.93 13.26
CA THR A 75 6.43 1.93 14.33
C THR A 75 5.70 1.36 15.54
N LEU A 76 6.06 1.82 16.74
CA LEU A 76 5.38 1.37 17.95
C LEU A 76 4.01 2.05 18.08
N PRO A 77 2.99 1.40 18.68
CA PRO A 77 1.71 2.06 18.91
C PRO A 77 1.87 3.43 19.59
N TYR A 78 1.35 4.47 18.94
CA TYR A 78 1.49 5.89 19.33
C TYR A 78 2.92 6.44 19.24
N ASP A 79 3.69 5.98 18.26
CA ASP A 79 5.02 6.50 17.97
C ASP A 79 5.00 7.99 17.58
N SER A 80 6.17 8.62 17.73
CA SER A 80 6.44 9.97 17.23
C SER A 80 7.01 9.97 15.81
N PHE A 81 7.14 8.79 15.19
CA PHE A 81 7.62 8.62 13.81
C PHE A 81 6.49 8.13 12.91
N SER A 82 6.49 8.59 11.66
CA SER A 82 5.63 8.03 10.62
C SER A 82 6.32 6.83 9.96
N PRO A 83 5.56 5.85 9.44
CA PRO A 83 6.11 4.72 8.71
C PRO A 83 6.91 5.18 7.48
N HIS A 84 7.88 4.38 7.06
CA HIS A 84 8.64 4.65 5.85
C HIS A 84 7.72 4.63 4.61
N GLN A 85 8.00 5.48 3.63
CA GLN A 85 7.15 5.60 2.44
C GLN A 85 7.06 4.30 1.61
N ASP A 86 8.14 3.51 1.57
CA ASP A 86 8.13 2.20 0.88
C ASP A 86 7.19 1.21 1.57
N ILE A 87 7.10 1.27 2.90
CA ILE A 87 6.17 0.44 3.69
C ILE A 87 4.74 0.81 3.32
N ILE A 88 4.41 2.10 3.30
CA ILE A 88 3.06 2.58 2.93
C ILE A 88 2.73 2.19 1.49
N SER A 89 3.66 2.35 0.56
CA SER A 89 3.51 1.93 -0.85
C SER A 89 3.18 0.44 -0.96
N SER A 90 3.97 -0.42 -0.30
CA SER A 90 3.76 -1.87 -0.27
C SER A 90 2.42 -2.27 0.34
N ARG A 91 2.04 -1.63 1.46
CA ARG A 91 0.75 -1.84 2.12
C ARG A 91 -0.43 -1.48 1.22
N LEU A 92 -0.40 -0.29 0.62
CA LEU A 92 -1.45 0.18 -0.28
C LEU A 92 -1.60 -0.75 -1.49
N SER A 93 -0.48 -1.21 -2.06
CA SER A 93 -0.49 -2.21 -3.15
C SER A 93 -1.20 -3.49 -2.73
N THR A 94 -0.81 -4.04 -1.57
CA THR A 94 -1.38 -5.28 -1.04
C THR A 94 -2.88 -5.13 -0.75
N LEU A 95 -3.28 -4.05 -0.07
CA LEU A 95 -4.68 -3.78 0.28
C LEU A 95 -5.56 -3.54 -0.95
N TYR A 96 -5.01 -2.93 -2.00
CA TYR A 96 -5.73 -2.68 -3.25
C TYR A 96 -5.98 -3.98 -4.03
N GLN A 97 -5.00 -4.89 -4.06
CA GLN A 97 -5.08 -6.16 -4.80
C GLN A 97 -5.90 -7.24 -4.08
N LEU A 98 -5.90 -7.23 -2.73
CA LEU A 98 -6.50 -8.27 -1.87
C LEU A 98 -7.94 -8.65 -2.26
N PRO A 99 -8.89 -7.73 -2.52
CA PRO A 99 -10.27 -8.09 -2.89
C PRO A 99 -10.38 -8.89 -4.20
N SER A 100 -9.39 -8.76 -5.09
CA SER A 100 -9.36 -9.44 -6.38
C SER A 100 -8.48 -10.70 -6.39
N MET A 101 -7.77 -10.97 -5.30
CA MET A 101 -6.83 -12.08 -5.18
C MET A 101 -7.57 -13.42 -5.30
N GLN A 102 -7.24 -14.18 -6.34
CA GLN A 102 -7.88 -15.48 -6.61
C GLN A 102 -7.14 -16.66 -5.96
N ARG A 103 -5.81 -16.58 -5.91
CA ARG A 103 -4.89 -17.62 -5.38
C ARG A 103 -3.60 -16.97 -4.85
N GLY A 104 -2.81 -17.76 -4.14
CA GLY A 104 -1.57 -17.33 -3.51
C GLY A 104 -1.66 -17.26 -2.00
N VAL A 105 -0.56 -16.88 -1.36
CA VAL A 105 -0.42 -16.78 0.09
C VAL A 105 -0.18 -15.33 0.49
N LEU A 106 -1.03 -14.79 1.36
CA LEU A 106 -0.80 -13.54 2.06
C LEU A 106 -0.38 -13.84 3.50
N ILE A 107 0.84 -13.46 3.87
CA ILE A 107 1.37 -13.63 5.21
C ILE A 107 1.13 -12.34 6.00
N VAL A 108 0.54 -12.47 7.18
CA VAL A 108 0.20 -11.33 8.04
C VAL A 108 0.62 -11.63 9.48
N PRO A 109 1.53 -10.85 10.09
CA PRO A 109 1.81 -10.94 11.52
C PRO A 109 0.56 -10.63 12.36
N VAL A 110 0.44 -11.26 13.53
CA VAL A 110 -0.73 -11.07 14.41
C VAL A 110 -0.96 -9.61 14.81
N ASN A 111 0.11 -8.83 15.05
CA ASN A 111 0.02 -7.41 15.37
C ASN A 111 -0.59 -6.60 14.21
N THR A 112 -0.14 -6.85 12.98
CA THR A 112 -0.65 -6.17 11.79
C THR A 112 -2.09 -6.57 11.48
N LEU A 113 -2.46 -7.83 11.72
CA LEU A 113 -3.84 -8.31 11.55
C LEU A 113 -4.83 -7.62 12.51
N MET A 114 -4.38 -7.29 13.72
CA MET A 114 -5.21 -6.64 14.74
C MET A 114 -5.43 -5.14 14.48
N GLN A 115 -4.57 -4.53 13.66
CA GLN A 115 -4.67 -3.12 13.30
C GLN A 115 -5.86 -2.90 12.35
N ARG A 116 -6.68 -1.88 12.64
CA ARG A 116 -7.73 -1.44 11.70
C ARG A 116 -7.07 -0.82 10.48
N VAL A 117 -7.62 -1.10 9.31
CA VAL A 117 -7.16 -0.54 8.03
C VAL A 117 -8.13 0.49 7.48
N CYS A 118 -7.67 1.28 6.53
CA CYS A 118 -8.53 2.16 5.76
C CYS A 118 -9.62 1.36 5.02
N PRO A 119 -10.82 1.93 4.82
CA PRO A 119 -11.87 1.23 4.11
C PRO A 119 -11.50 1.06 2.64
N HIS A 120 -11.84 -0.09 2.04
CA HIS A 120 -11.58 -0.34 0.62
C HIS A 120 -12.18 0.75 -0.31
N SER A 121 -13.31 1.35 0.08
CA SER A 121 -13.92 2.46 -0.65
C SER A 121 -13.03 3.69 -0.77
N PHE A 122 -12.17 3.95 0.23
CA PHE A 122 -11.19 5.04 0.17
C PHE A 122 -10.16 4.74 -0.92
N LEU A 123 -9.54 3.56 -0.89
CA LEU A 123 -8.53 3.17 -1.89
C LEU A 123 -9.10 3.15 -3.31
N HIS A 124 -10.25 2.51 -3.51
CA HIS A 124 -10.85 2.42 -4.83
C HIS A 124 -11.34 3.78 -5.35
N GLY A 125 -11.88 4.63 -4.47
CA GLY A 125 -12.37 5.96 -4.85
C GLY A 125 -11.28 6.98 -5.18
N HIS A 126 -10.06 6.78 -4.67
CA HIS A 126 -8.92 7.67 -4.87
C HIS A 126 -7.83 7.04 -5.76
N ALA A 127 -8.08 5.86 -6.34
CA ALA A 127 -7.18 5.30 -7.33
C ALA A 127 -7.37 6.01 -8.69
N LEU A 128 -6.28 6.47 -9.29
CA LEU A 128 -6.30 7.08 -10.62
C LEU A 128 -5.54 6.20 -11.61
N VAL A 129 -6.20 5.85 -12.71
CA VAL A 129 -5.56 5.19 -13.85
C VAL A 129 -5.24 6.25 -14.89
N MET A 130 -3.98 6.31 -15.31
CA MET A 130 -3.52 7.17 -16.40
C MET A 130 -3.09 6.31 -17.58
N LYS A 131 -3.47 6.72 -18.78
CA LYS A 131 -3.16 5.99 -20.02
C LYS A 131 -2.55 6.90 -21.07
N LYS A 132 -1.73 6.32 -21.94
CA LYS A 132 -1.25 7.00 -23.14
C LYS A 132 -2.44 7.46 -23.99
N GLY A 133 -2.35 8.69 -24.51
CA GLY A 133 -3.41 9.33 -25.29
C GLY A 133 -4.59 9.85 -24.46
N GLN A 134 -4.52 9.79 -23.13
CA GLN A 134 -5.55 10.37 -22.28
C GLN A 134 -5.48 11.90 -22.33
N ARG A 135 -6.61 12.53 -22.64
CA ARG A 135 -6.79 13.98 -22.54
C ARG A 135 -6.84 14.42 -21.08
N LEU A 136 -5.67 14.78 -20.56
CA LEU A 136 -5.47 15.30 -19.23
C LEU A 136 -4.35 16.32 -19.32
N SER A 137 -4.62 17.56 -18.93
CA SER A 137 -3.56 18.57 -18.89
C SER A 137 -2.64 18.31 -17.70
N ARG A 138 -1.37 18.68 -17.84
CA ARG A 138 -0.37 18.58 -16.77
C ARG A 138 -0.83 19.28 -15.49
N ASP A 139 -1.43 20.46 -15.61
CA ASP A 139 -1.88 21.24 -14.45
C ASP A 139 -3.10 20.61 -13.76
N ALA A 140 -3.99 19.97 -14.53
CA ALA A 140 -5.09 19.19 -13.95
C ALA A 140 -4.57 17.96 -13.19
N LEU A 141 -3.61 17.24 -13.76
CA LEU A 141 -2.96 16.12 -13.05
C LEU A 141 -2.25 16.59 -11.79
N ARG A 142 -1.55 17.74 -11.83
CA ARG A 142 -0.92 18.33 -10.65
C ARG A 142 -1.93 18.55 -9.52
N THR A 143 -3.07 19.17 -9.82
CA THR A 143 -4.11 19.39 -8.81
C THR A 143 -4.70 18.08 -8.27
N GLN A 144 -4.81 17.04 -9.10
CA GLN A 144 -5.21 15.71 -8.65
C GLN A 144 -4.16 15.09 -7.70
N LEU A 145 -2.88 15.21 -8.03
CA LEU A 145 -1.77 14.75 -7.19
C LEU A 145 -1.74 15.48 -5.84
N ASP A 146 -1.91 16.81 -5.84
CA ASP A 146 -2.02 17.61 -4.62
C ASP A 146 -3.18 17.11 -3.73
N SER A 147 -4.34 16.85 -4.33
CA SER A 147 -5.51 16.34 -3.60
C SER A 147 -5.36 14.90 -3.11
N ALA A 148 -4.52 14.11 -3.78
CA ALA A 148 -4.19 12.74 -3.39
C ALA A 148 -3.07 12.69 -2.33
N GLY A 149 -2.54 13.84 -1.91
CA GLY A 149 -1.51 13.96 -0.88
C GLY A 149 -0.07 13.80 -1.37
N TYR A 150 0.16 13.81 -2.68
CA TYR A 150 1.51 13.72 -3.23
C TYR A 150 2.28 15.02 -2.98
N ARG A 151 3.59 14.90 -2.76
CA ARG A 151 4.48 16.02 -2.48
C ARG A 151 5.14 16.53 -3.75
N HIS A 152 5.04 17.83 -3.99
CA HIS A 152 5.77 18.49 -5.07
C HIS A 152 7.24 18.70 -4.66
N VAL A 153 8.15 18.15 -5.44
CA VAL A 153 9.61 18.24 -5.22
C VAL A 153 10.31 18.69 -6.51
N ASP A 154 11.55 19.15 -6.39
CA ASP A 154 12.35 19.51 -7.57
C ASP A 154 12.81 18.27 -8.36
N GLN A 155 13.06 17.16 -7.67
CA GLN A 155 13.49 15.88 -8.22
C GLN A 155 12.87 14.74 -7.41
N VAL A 156 12.22 13.81 -8.10
CA VAL A 156 11.57 12.63 -7.50
C VAL A 156 12.62 11.60 -7.10
N MET A 157 12.58 11.19 -5.83
CA MET A 157 13.46 10.14 -5.28
C MET A 157 12.66 9.06 -4.55
N GLU A 158 11.54 9.40 -3.93
CA GLU A 158 10.77 8.51 -3.06
C GLU A 158 9.31 8.35 -3.52
N HIS A 159 8.61 7.32 -3.04
CA HIS A 159 7.18 7.18 -3.31
C HIS A 159 6.38 8.36 -2.74
N GLY A 160 5.29 8.70 -3.43
CA GLY A 160 4.41 9.81 -3.04
C GLY A 160 4.95 11.17 -3.46
N GLU A 161 6.01 11.21 -4.27
CA GLU A 161 6.58 12.44 -4.80
C GLU A 161 6.24 12.64 -6.27
N TYR A 162 6.18 13.91 -6.68
CA TYR A 162 6.14 14.29 -8.09
C TYR A 162 6.92 15.58 -8.34
N ALA A 163 7.41 15.74 -9.57
CA ALA A 163 8.12 16.93 -10.02
C ALA A 163 7.59 17.39 -11.38
N THR A 164 7.58 18.69 -11.63
CA THR A 164 7.14 19.26 -12.91
C THR A 164 8.29 20.04 -13.58
N ARG A 165 8.57 19.74 -14.85
CA ARG A 165 9.67 20.39 -15.62
C ARG A 165 9.24 20.62 -17.07
N GLY A 166 8.72 21.80 -17.36
CA GLY A 166 8.21 22.12 -18.70
C GLY A 166 7.06 21.19 -19.08
N ALA A 167 7.19 20.48 -20.19
CA ALA A 167 6.20 19.49 -20.65
C ALA A 167 6.24 18.16 -19.86
N LEU A 168 7.26 17.94 -19.03
CA LEU A 168 7.44 16.69 -18.30
C LEU A 168 6.83 16.76 -16.90
N LEU A 169 6.30 15.62 -16.47
CA LEU A 169 5.93 15.37 -15.08
C LEU A 169 6.53 14.02 -14.65
N ASP A 170 7.38 14.05 -13.63
CA ASP A 170 7.91 12.85 -12.99
C ASP A 170 7.05 12.54 -11.77
N LEU A 171 6.70 11.27 -11.55
CA LEU A 171 5.93 10.86 -10.37
C LEU A 171 6.33 9.46 -9.91
N PHE A 172 6.34 9.24 -8.61
CA PHE A 172 6.56 7.92 -8.01
C PHE A 172 5.27 7.44 -7.34
N PRO A 173 4.46 6.60 -8.01
CA PRO A 173 3.17 6.16 -7.50
C PRO A 173 3.31 5.33 -6.23
N MET A 174 2.47 5.57 -5.21
CA MET A 174 2.22 4.56 -4.19
C MET A 174 1.65 3.31 -4.85
N GLY A 175 2.22 2.16 -4.49
CA GLY A 175 1.86 0.84 -5.00
C GLY A 175 2.58 0.40 -6.27
N SER A 176 3.50 1.21 -6.81
CA SER A 176 4.42 0.83 -7.89
C SER A 176 5.83 0.75 -7.35
N GLU A 177 6.64 -0.23 -7.77
CA GLU A 177 8.06 -0.30 -7.40
C GLU A 177 8.94 0.71 -8.15
N LEU A 178 8.46 1.23 -9.27
CA LEU A 178 9.21 2.12 -10.15
C LEU A 178 8.48 3.45 -10.37
N PRO A 179 9.22 4.56 -10.55
CA PRO A 179 8.64 5.85 -10.89
C PRO A 179 8.47 6.01 -12.42
N TYR A 180 7.65 6.97 -12.81
CA TYR A 180 7.30 7.23 -14.19
C TYR A 180 7.48 8.70 -14.57
N ARG A 181 7.96 8.91 -15.79
CA ARG A 181 8.03 10.20 -16.48
C ARG A 181 6.94 10.26 -17.53
N LEU A 182 6.06 11.25 -17.39
CA LEU A 182 4.98 11.54 -18.32
C LEU A 182 5.40 12.72 -19.19
N ASP A 183 5.29 12.56 -20.50
CA ASP A 183 5.48 13.65 -21.47
C ASP A 183 4.11 14.14 -21.94
N PHE A 184 3.89 15.46 -21.87
CA PHE A 184 2.64 16.08 -22.25
C PHE A 184 2.82 16.86 -23.55
N PHE A 185 1.93 16.60 -24.51
CA PHE A 185 1.80 17.40 -25.72
C PHE A 185 0.39 18.00 -25.75
N ASP A 186 0.32 19.34 -25.82
CA ASP A 186 -0.91 20.10 -25.55
C ASP A 186 -1.53 19.70 -24.19
N ASP A 187 -2.76 19.17 -24.19
CA ASP A 187 -3.51 18.71 -23.01
C ASP A 187 -3.71 17.19 -23.03
N GLU A 188 -2.69 16.44 -23.49
CA GLU A 188 -2.73 14.99 -23.65
C GLU A 188 -1.43 14.34 -23.14
N ILE A 189 -1.56 13.15 -22.53
CA ILE A 189 -0.41 12.32 -22.16
C ILE A 189 0.13 11.65 -23.44
N ASP A 190 1.24 12.17 -23.97
CA ASP A 190 1.85 11.65 -25.20
C ASP A 190 2.60 10.34 -24.95
N SER A 191 3.35 10.24 -23.84
CA SER A 191 4.02 9.00 -23.45
C SER A 191 4.18 8.87 -21.95
N LEU A 192 4.23 7.61 -21.48
CA LEU A 192 4.59 7.25 -20.11
C LEU A 192 5.81 6.34 -20.15
N ARG A 193 6.87 6.70 -19.44
CA ARG A 193 8.12 5.92 -19.40
C ARG A 193 8.53 5.66 -17.98
N VAL A 194 9.01 4.46 -17.70
CA VAL A 194 9.74 4.18 -16.46
C VAL A 194 11.02 5.01 -16.47
N PHE A 195 11.48 5.49 -15.31
CA PHE A 195 12.82 6.06 -15.20
C PHE A 195 13.54 5.58 -13.93
N ASP A 196 14.86 5.66 -13.96
CA ASP A 196 15.71 5.29 -12.83
C ASP A 196 15.98 6.52 -11.94
N VAL A 197 15.71 6.42 -10.63
CA VAL A 197 15.83 7.56 -9.69
C VAL A 197 17.26 8.05 -9.52
N ASP A 198 18.26 7.17 -9.67
CA ASP A 198 19.67 7.54 -9.47
C ASP A 198 20.26 8.24 -10.69
N SER A 199 20.04 7.69 -11.89
CA SER A 199 20.56 8.22 -13.15
C SER A 199 19.65 9.27 -13.79
N GLN A 200 18.37 9.34 -13.38
CA GLN A 200 17.33 10.22 -13.92
C GLN A 200 17.05 10.01 -15.43
N ARG A 201 17.36 8.80 -15.92
CA ARG A 201 17.18 8.41 -17.33
C ARG A 201 15.94 7.55 -17.52
N THR A 202 15.22 7.80 -18.60
CA THR A 202 14.08 6.98 -19.02
C THR A 202 14.55 5.62 -19.52
N LEU A 203 13.74 4.61 -19.23
CA LEU A 203 13.91 3.22 -19.61
C LEU A 203 12.80 2.84 -20.61
N GLU A 204 12.02 1.80 -20.33
CA GLU A 204 10.90 1.35 -21.14
C GLU A 204 9.68 2.29 -21.12
N GLU A 205 8.88 2.21 -22.20
CA GLU A 205 7.59 2.87 -22.31
C GLU A 205 6.47 1.94 -21.85
N VAL A 206 5.45 2.49 -21.20
CA VAL A 206 4.28 1.76 -20.71
C VAL A 206 2.99 2.40 -21.21
N GLU A 207 1.96 1.59 -21.41
CA GLU A 207 0.67 2.05 -21.94
C GLU A 207 -0.22 2.70 -20.88
N ALA A 208 -0.07 2.28 -19.62
CA ALA A 208 -0.89 2.74 -18.51
C ALA A 208 -0.16 2.58 -17.18
N ILE A 209 -0.51 3.43 -16.22
CA ILE A 209 -0.07 3.33 -14.82
C ILE A 209 -1.27 3.48 -13.89
N ASN A 210 -1.16 2.87 -12.71
CA ASN A 210 -2.13 3.03 -11.63
C ASN A 210 -1.49 3.83 -10.50
N LEU A 211 -2.24 4.79 -9.98
CA LEU A 211 -1.83 5.69 -8.91
C LEU A 211 -2.75 5.48 -7.71
N LEU A 212 -2.18 5.06 -6.58
CA LEU A 212 -2.89 5.03 -5.30
C LEU A 212 -2.68 6.35 -4.55
N PRO A 213 -3.56 6.73 -3.60
CA PRO A 213 -3.33 7.92 -2.77
C PRO A 213 -2.02 7.82 -1.97
N ALA A 214 -1.44 8.97 -1.60
CA ALA A 214 -0.14 9.05 -0.95
C ALA A 214 -0.10 8.45 0.47
N HIS A 215 -1.26 8.31 1.11
CA HIS A 215 -1.41 7.82 2.48
C HIS A 215 -2.61 6.88 2.61
N GLU A 216 -2.69 6.15 3.72
CA GLU A 216 -3.85 5.32 4.09
C GLU A 216 -5.03 6.15 4.63
N PHE A 217 -5.03 7.47 4.44
CA PHE A 217 -6.13 8.39 4.78
C PHE A 217 -6.11 9.60 3.83
N PRO A 218 -7.26 10.27 3.62
CA PRO A 218 -7.33 11.45 2.76
C PRO A 218 -6.68 12.67 3.40
N THR A 219 -6.14 13.57 2.57
CA THR A 219 -5.42 14.78 3.00
C THR A 219 -5.92 16.05 2.30
N ASP A 220 -7.03 15.94 1.57
CA ASP A 220 -7.66 17.06 0.90
C ASP A 220 -8.36 18.01 1.89
N LYS A 221 -8.85 19.16 1.39
CA LYS A 221 -9.49 20.17 2.25
C LYS A 221 -10.70 19.62 3.00
N ALA A 222 -11.49 18.74 2.35
CA ALA A 222 -12.65 18.13 2.97
C ALA A 222 -12.25 17.21 4.13
N ALA A 223 -11.20 16.41 3.96
CA ALA A 223 -10.65 15.58 5.02
C ALA A 223 -10.10 16.41 6.20
N ILE A 224 -9.39 17.51 5.92
CA ILE A 224 -8.89 18.41 6.98
C ILE A 224 -10.06 19.02 7.79
N GLU A 225 -11.15 19.39 7.12
CA GLU A 225 -12.36 19.89 7.79
C GLU A 225 -13.03 18.81 8.66
N LEU A 226 -13.13 17.58 8.14
CA LEU A 226 -13.65 16.42 8.88
C LEU A 226 -12.79 16.14 10.12
N PHE A 227 -11.47 16.03 9.94
CA PHE A 227 -10.50 15.83 11.02
C PHE A 227 -10.66 16.90 12.10
N ARG A 228 -10.77 18.18 11.73
CA ARG A 228 -10.97 19.27 12.69
C ARG A 228 -12.31 19.20 13.41
N SER A 229 -13.36 18.68 12.78
CA SER A 229 -14.64 18.43 13.43
C SER A 229 -14.51 17.30 14.45
N GLN A 230 -14.09 16.11 14.00
CA GLN A 230 -13.96 14.92 14.84
C GLN A 230 -12.97 15.13 15.99
N TRP A 231 -11.89 15.88 15.76
CA TRP A 231 -10.96 16.27 16.80
C TRP A 231 -11.66 17.06 17.91
N ARG A 232 -12.46 18.08 17.58
CA ARG A 232 -13.15 18.92 18.59
C ARG A 232 -14.25 18.16 19.34
N ASP A 233 -14.81 17.13 18.71
CA ASP A 233 -15.80 16.26 19.35
C ASP A 233 -15.15 15.28 20.36
N THR A 234 -13.85 15.01 20.22
CA THR A 234 -13.14 13.99 21.01
C THR A 234 -12.10 14.57 21.97
N PHE A 235 -11.42 15.65 21.58
CA PHE A 235 -10.24 16.20 22.23
C PHE A 235 -10.30 17.73 22.35
N GLU A 236 -9.55 18.27 23.30
CA GLU A 236 -9.37 19.72 23.44
C GLU A 236 -8.41 20.27 22.37
N VAL A 237 -8.52 21.58 22.10
CA VAL A 237 -7.66 22.29 21.15
C VAL A 237 -6.81 23.30 21.89
N LYS A 238 -5.48 23.18 21.75
CA LYS A 238 -4.52 24.20 22.22
C LYS A 238 -4.11 25.12 21.07
N ARG A 239 -3.70 26.35 21.41
CA ARG A 239 -3.20 27.36 20.44
C ARG A 239 -1.74 27.18 20.06
N ASP A 240 -1.05 26.22 20.68
CA ASP A 240 0.34 25.92 20.43
C ASP A 240 0.56 25.49 18.96
N PRO A 241 1.49 26.11 18.21
CA PRO A 241 1.76 25.72 16.83
C PRO A 241 2.21 24.26 16.65
N GLU A 242 2.81 23.64 17.67
CA GLU A 242 3.24 22.23 17.65
C GLU A 242 2.07 21.26 17.90
N HIS A 243 0.92 21.76 18.33
CA HIS A 243 -0.26 20.93 18.55
C HIS A 243 -0.77 20.35 17.22
N ILE A 244 -1.04 19.04 17.20
CA ILE A 244 -1.43 18.28 15.99
C ILE A 244 -2.60 18.95 15.26
N TYR A 245 -3.65 19.33 15.99
CA TYR A 245 -4.78 20.08 15.42
C TYR A 245 -4.32 21.31 14.61
N GLN A 246 -3.37 22.09 15.12
CA GLN A 246 -2.88 23.30 14.44
C GLN A 246 -2.02 22.96 13.23
N GLN A 247 -1.19 21.91 13.31
CA GLN A 247 -0.35 21.47 12.19
C GLN A 247 -1.20 20.96 11.02
N VAL A 248 -2.13 20.03 11.28
CA VAL A 248 -3.02 19.48 10.25
C VAL A 248 -3.93 20.57 9.66
N SER A 249 -4.38 21.52 10.49
CA SER A 249 -5.17 22.66 10.01
C SER A 249 -4.41 23.59 9.05
N LYS A 250 -3.07 23.58 9.09
CA LYS A 250 -2.20 24.31 8.16
C LYS A 250 -1.81 23.47 6.93
N GLY A 251 -2.32 22.23 6.82
CA GLY A 251 -1.96 21.29 5.76
C GLY A 251 -0.63 20.58 5.98
N THR A 252 -0.09 20.62 7.21
CA THR A 252 1.15 19.89 7.57
C THR A 252 0.79 18.60 8.28
N LEU A 253 1.33 17.49 7.81
CA LEU A 253 1.22 16.18 8.46
C LEU A 253 2.37 16.03 9.48
N PRO A 254 2.11 16.05 10.80
CA PRO A 254 3.15 15.83 11.79
C PRO A 254 3.64 14.38 11.76
N ALA A 255 4.86 14.13 12.22
CA ALA A 255 5.36 12.77 12.38
C ALA A 255 4.48 11.98 13.37
N GLY A 256 4.19 10.72 13.02
CA GLY A 256 3.29 9.84 13.76
C GLY A 256 1.80 10.06 13.48
N ILE A 257 1.43 10.93 12.52
CA ILE A 257 0.02 11.29 12.23
C ILE A 257 -0.88 10.07 11.93
N GLU A 258 -0.30 8.96 11.49
CA GLU A 258 -0.96 7.69 11.18
C GLU A 258 -1.77 7.15 12.38
N TYR A 259 -1.35 7.43 13.61
CA TYR A 259 -2.08 7.03 14.82
C TYR A 259 -3.39 7.81 15.05
N TRP A 260 -3.65 8.84 14.25
CA TRP A 260 -4.92 9.57 14.21
C TRP A 260 -5.75 9.28 12.95
N GLN A 261 -5.38 8.26 12.16
CA GLN A 261 -6.12 7.81 10.98
C GLN A 261 -7.65 7.69 11.15
N PRO A 262 -8.21 7.35 12.33
CA PRO A 262 -9.66 7.30 12.50
C PRO A 262 -10.41 8.65 12.42
N LEU A 263 -9.73 9.78 12.57
CA LEU A 263 -10.31 11.14 12.58
C LEU A 263 -10.39 11.74 11.17
#